data_AF-A0A2Y6HBE1-F1
#
_entry.id   AF-A0A2Y6HBE1-F1
#
_cell.length_a   1.000
_cell.length_b   1.000
_cell.length_c   1.000
_cell.angle_alpha   90.00
_cell.angle_beta   90.00
_cell.angle_gamma   90.00
#
_symmetry.space_group_name_H-M   'P 1'
#
loop_
_entity.id
_entity.type
_entity.pdbx_description
1 polymer ?
#
loop_
_entity_poly.entity_id
_entity_poly.type
_entity_poly.pdbx_seq_one_letter_code
_entity_poly.pdbx_strand_id
1 'polypeptide(L)'
;MDDDFIPSCQNIQVSKKLRVYLKEVQGAIGGRASDLANRIGSPAQSGIADVAEFMMLQLLNRNQTRFTHHARRSQLHPEDFYLDLAGLLGELMTFTEPSRLPCPLDVYDHHDLTKIFKTLLPEVKRALHTVLSPRAVNLPLHLRDGIWQADIHDTELLQSATFVLAVAANMPVDQIQRQFIQQSKISSPEKIRNMVSVQIPGIPLRALMVAPRQLPYHSGFSYFELDKSGQAWTEMAAAGAVALHVSGSFPDLNMQLWAIRG
;
A
#
# COMPACT_ATOMS: atom_id res chain seq x y z
N MET A 1 -13.35 -38.39 -14.80
CA MET A 1 -13.96 -37.22 -15.48
C MET A 1 -12.98 -36.08 -15.35
N ASP A 2 -12.90 -35.23 -16.36
CA ASP A 2 -12.04 -34.04 -16.36
C ASP A 2 -12.62 -33.00 -15.38
N ASP A 3 -11.85 -32.64 -14.34
CA ASP A 3 -12.24 -31.67 -13.31
C ASP A 3 -12.31 -30.24 -13.86
N ASP A 4 -11.70 -29.98 -15.02
CA ASP A 4 -11.71 -28.66 -15.64
C ASP A 4 -12.92 -28.41 -16.54
N PHE A 5 -13.68 -29.45 -16.88
CA PHE A 5 -14.83 -29.38 -17.77
C PHE A 5 -15.98 -28.55 -17.16
N ILE A 6 -16.50 -27.61 -17.97
CA ILE A 6 -17.67 -26.80 -17.69
C ILE A 6 -18.73 -27.08 -18.77
N PRO A 7 -19.86 -27.73 -18.42
CA PRO A 7 -20.91 -28.01 -19.38
C PRO A 7 -21.67 -26.73 -19.76
N SER A 8 -22.19 -26.65 -20.98
CA SER A 8 -23.24 -25.70 -21.32
C SER A 8 -24.41 -25.84 -20.34
N CYS A 9 -24.78 -24.74 -19.70
CA CYS A 9 -25.78 -24.75 -18.65
C CYS A 9 -26.51 -23.42 -18.58
N GLN A 10 -27.80 -23.47 -18.24
CA GLN A 10 -28.60 -22.26 -17.99
C GLN A 10 -28.32 -21.63 -16.62
N ASN A 11 -27.59 -22.34 -15.76
CA ASN A 11 -27.34 -21.94 -14.40
C ASN A 11 -25.97 -22.46 -13.93
N ILE A 12 -25.10 -21.54 -13.49
CA ILE A 12 -23.75 -21.90 -13.03
C ILE A 12 -23.76 -22.82 -11.81
N GLN A 13 -24.88 -22.88 -11.07
CA GLN A 13 -25.04 -23.77 -9.92
C GLN A 13 -24.95 -25.25 -10.30
N VAL A 14 -25.11 -25.63 -11.57
CA VAL A 14 -24.91 -27.02 -12.03
C VAL A 14 -23.42 -27.35 -12.17
N SER A 15 -22.59 -26.38 -12.55
CA SER A 15 -21.14 -26.55 -12.63
C SER A 15 -20.49 -26.41 -11.25
N LYS A 16 -19.88 -27.49 -10.74
CA LYS A 16 -19.13 -27.45 -9.47
C LYS A 16 -18.02 -26.41 -9.52
N LYS A 17 -17.30 -26.33 -10.65
CA LYS A 17 -16.18 -25.39 -10.85
C LYS A 17 -16.63 -23.94 -10.74
N LEU A 18 -17.66 -23.54 -11.50
CA LEU A 18 -18.17 -22.17 -11.46
C LEU A 18 -18.79 -21.82 -10.10
N ARG A 19 -19.53 -22.74 -9.47
CA ARG A 19 -20.11 -22.55 -8.14
C ARG A 19 -19.07 -22.35 -7.04
N VAL A 20 -17.98 -23.12 -7.07
CA VAL A 20 -16.86 -22.94 -6.13
C VAL A 20 -16.19 -21.60 -6.40
N TYR A 21 -15.92 -21.29 -7.66
CA TYR A 21 -15.24 -20.05 -8.03
C TYR A 21 -16.03 -18.79 -7.64
N LEU A 22 -17.36 -18.80 -7.77
CA LEU A 22 -18.22 -17.71 -7.27
C LEU A 22 -17.97 -17.42 -5.79
N LYS A 23 -17.88 -18.47 -4.96
CA LYS A 23 -17.62 -18.33 -3.52
C LYS A 23 -16.19 -17.87 -3.23
N GLU A 24 -15.21 -18.36 -3.99
CA GLU A 24 -13.82 -17.92 -3.88
C GLU A 24 -13.68 -16.42 -4.17
N VAL A 25 -14.28 -15.94 -5.27
CA VAL A 25 -14.26 -14.51 -5.63
C VAL A 25 -14.97 -13.68 -4.56
N GLN A 26 -16.15 -14.09 -4.09
CA GLN A 26 -16.87 -13.38 -3.03
C GLN A 26 -16.04 -13.30 -1.74
N GLY A 27 -15.37 -14.39 -1.34
CA GLY A 27 -14.50 -14.43 -0.17
C GLY A 27 -13.27 -13.53 -0.32
N ALA A 28 -12.60 -13.60 -1.49
CA ALA A 28 -11.41 -12.81 -1.79
C ALA A 28 -11.71 -11.31 -1.81
N ILE A 29 -12.81 -10.89 -2.45
CA ILE A 29 -13.26 -9.49 -2.43
C ILE A 29 -13.53 -9.04 -1.00
N GLY A 30 -14.28 -9.83 -0.22
CA GLY A 30 -14.65 -9.48 1.15
C GLY A 30 -13.44 -9.31 2.08
N GLY A 31 -12.49 -10.25 2.03
CA GLY A 31 -11.26 -10.17 2.81
C GLY A 31 -10.44 -8.93 2.44
N ARG A 32 -10.18 -8.73 1.14
CA ARG A 32 -9.38 -7.60 0.66
C ARG A 32 -10.04 -6.24 0.93
N ALA A 33 -11.36 -6.15 0.82
CA ALA A 33 -12.11 -4.93 1.16
C ALA A 33 -12.00 -4.60 2.65
N SER A 34 -12.12 -5.61 3.52
CA SER A 34 -11.96 -5.46 4.96
C SER A 34 -10.56 -4.96 5.33
N ASP A 35 -9.52 -5.57 4.75
CA ASP A 35 -8.13 -5.18 5.00
C ASP A 35 -7.85 -3.73 4.57
N LEU A 36 -8.35 -3.34 3.39
CA LEU A 36 -8.23 -1.97 2.89
C LEU A 36 -9.00 -0.97 3.77
N ALA A 37 -10.23 -1.29 4.17
CA ALA A 37 -11.03 -0.41 5.02
C ALA A 37 -10.36 -0.16 6.38
N ASN A 38 -9.82 -1.22 7.00
CA ASN A 38 -9.09 -1.11 8.26
C ASN A 38 -7.82 -0.27 8.12
N ARG A 39 -7.10 -0.41 7.00
CA ARG A 39 -5.89 0.37 6.73
C ARG A 39 -6.19 1.85 6.54
N ILE A 40 -7.17 2.16 5.70
CA ILE A 40 -7.62 3.54 5.41
C ILE A 40 -8.16 4.24 6.67
N GLY A 41 -8.88 3.51 7.53
CA GLY A 41 -9.42 4.04 8.79
C GLY A 41 -8.40 4.15 9.93
N SER A 42 -7.16 3.68 9.74
CA SER A 42 -6.17 3.63 10.82
C SER A 42 -5.63 5.03 11.15
N PRO A 43 -5.57 5.42 12.44
CA PRO A 43 -4.92 6.66 12.87
C PRO A 43 -3.47 6.76 12.41
N ALA A 44 -2.80 5.62 12.21
CA ALA A 44 -1.41 5.54 11.76
C ALA A 44 -1.19 6.12 10.34
N GLN A 45 -2.20 6.09 9.47
CA GLN A 45 -2.12 6.76 8.16
C GLN A 45 -2.37 8.27 8.25
N SER A 46 -2.71 8.83 9.43
CA SER A 46 -2.99 10.26 9.63
C SER A 46 -4.00 10.85 8.62
N GLY A 47 -4.96 10.05 8.15
CA GLY A 47 -5.95 10.46 7.13
C GLY A 47 -5.41 10.52 5.69
N ILE A 48 -4.19 10.02 5.47
CA ILE A 48 -3.50 10.00 4.18
C ILE A 48 -3.67 8.61 3.56
N ALA A 49 -4.89 8.29 3.14
CA ALA A 49 -5.12 7.16 2.26
C ALA A 49 -4.92 7.61 0.80
N ASP A 50 -4.16 6.84 0.03
CA ASP A 50 -3.93 7.12 -1.38
C ASP A 50 -5.27 7.05 -2.13
N VAL A 51 -5.51 7.97 -3.06
CA VAL A 51 -6.70 7.96 -3.94
C VAL A 51 -6.86 6.59 -4.59
N ALA A 52 -5.74 5.94 -4.94
CA ALA A 52 -5.75 4.59 -5.49
C ALA A 52 -6.34 3.54 -4.53
N GLU A 53 -6.07 3.63 -3.22
CA GLU A 53 -6.63 2.72 -2.21
C GLU A 53 -8.14 2.90 -2.06
N PHE A 54 -8.61 4.16 -2.06
CA PHE A 54 -10.05 4.45 -2.05
C PHE A 54 -10.75 3.96 -3.32
N MET A 55 -10.16 4.15 -4.50
CA MET A 55 -10.73 3.67 -5.76
C MET A 55 -10.80 2.14 -5.79
N MET A 56 -9.76 1.45 -5.30
CA MET A 56 -9.77 -0.01 -5.13
C MET A 56 -10.85 -0.45 -4.13
N LEU A 57 -10.97 0.22 -2.99
CA LEU A 57 -12.01 -0.10 -2.00
C LEU A 57 -13.42 0.12 -2.57
N GLN A 58 -13.64 1.18 -3.36
CA GLN A 58 -14.90 1.44 -4.05
C GLN A 58 -15.25 0.31 -5.04
N LEU A 59 -14.26 -0.10 -5.86
CA LEU A 59 -14.39 -1.24 -6.77
C LEU A 59 -14.78 -2.52 -6.03
N LEU A 60 -14.07 -2.84 -4.94
CA LEU A 60 -14.32 -4.05 -4.15
C LEU A 60 -15.68 -3.99 -3.46
N ASN A 61 -16.07 -2.87 -2.86
CA ASN A 61 -17.37 -2.73 -2.20
C ASN A 61 -18.55 -2.91 -3.17
N ARG A 62 -18.46 -2.31 -4.37
CA ARG A 62 -19.48 -2.49 -5.41
C ARG A 62 -19.62 -3.96 -5.79
N ASN A 63 -18.51 -4.65 -6.03
CA ASN A 63 -18.54 -6.07 -6.40
C ASN A 63 -18.92 -6.98 -5.22
N GLN A 64 -18.54 -6.67 -3.98
CA GLN A 64 -18.89 -7.46 -2.81
C GLN A 64 -20.41 -7.64 -2.69
N THR A 65 -21.16 -6.54 -2.87
CA THR A 65 -22.63 -6.59 -2.81
C THR A 65 -23.22 -7.41 -3.96
N ARG A 66 -22.70 -7.25 -5.19
CA ARG A 66 -23.13 -8.00 -6.37
C ARG A 66 -22.87 -9.51 -6.22
N PHE A 67 -21.65 -9.90 -5.89
CA PHE A 67 -21.28 -11.32 -5.71
C PHE A 67 -21.99 -11.95 -4.50
N THR A 68 -22.26 -11.17 -3.44
CA THR A 68 -23.09 -11.65 -2.31
C THR A 68 -24.52 -11.96 -2.72
N HIS A 69 -25.11 -11.14 -3.60
CA HIS A 69 -26.42 -11.43 -4.17
C HIS A 69 -26.39 -12.72 -4.99
N HIS A 70 -25.43 -12.87 -5.90
CA HIS A 70 -25.29 -14.07 -6.73
C HIS A 70 -25.05 -15.35 -5.92
N ALA A 71 -24.26 -15.28 -4.85
CA ALA A 71 -24.02 -16.42 -3.97
C ALA A 71 -25.27 -16.88 -3.20
N ARG A 72 -26.25 -15.99 -2.99
CA ARG A 72 -27.51 -16.30 -2.31
C ARG A 72 -28.65 -16.68 -3.26
N ARG A 73 -28.52 -16.36 -4.56
CA ARG A 73 -29.53 -16.74 -5.55
C ARG A 73 -29.34 -18.17 -6.03
N SER A 74 -30.47 -18.84 -6.26
CA SER A 74 -30.50 -20.18 -6.85
C SER A 74 -30.25 -20.18 -8.36
N GLN A 75 -30.31 -19.02 -9.03
CA GLN A 75 -30.18 -18.89 -10.49
C GLN A 75 -29.22 -17.76 -10.86
N LEU A 76 -28.24 -18.09 -11.70
CA LEU A 76 -27.34 -17.15 -12.35
C LEU A 76 -26.89 -17.76 -13.68
N HIS A 77 -27.19 -17.08 -14.79
CA HIS A 77 -26.78 -17.52 -16.13
C HIS A 77 -25.25 -17.36 -16.29
N PRO A 78 -24.55 -18.26 -17.02
CA PRO A 78 -23.11 -18.16 -17.15
C PRO A 78 -22.62 -16.92 -17.90
N GLU A 79 -23.42 -16.35 -18.80
CA GLU A 79 -23.08 -15.10 -19.50
C GLU A 79 -23.03 -13.91 -18.54
N ASP A 80 -24.05 -13.76 -17.69
CA ASP A 80 -24.06 -12.73 -16.65
C ASP A 80 -22.85 -12.87 -15.72
N PHE A 81 -22.54 -14.11 -15.32
CA PHE A 81 -21.36 -14.38 -14.50
C PHE A 81 -20.05 -14.05 -15.22
N TYR A 82 -19.96 -14.35 -16.51
CA TYR A 82 -18.82 -13.99 -17.35
C TYR A 82 -18.65 -12.46 -17.40
N LEU A 83 -19.73 -11.71 -17.64
CA LEU A 83 -19.68 -10.24 -17.70
C LEU A 83 -19.29 -9.62 -16.36
N ASP A 84 -19.79 -10.15 -15.24
CA ASP A 84 -19.40 -9.71 -13.91
C ASP A 84 -17.91 -9.91 -13.64
N LEU A 85 -17.38 -11.08 -14.00
CA LEU A 85 -15.96 -11.39 -13.86
C LEU A 85 -15.09 -10.56 -14.80
N ALA A 86 -15.50 -10.37 -16.05
CA ALA A 86 -14.79 -9.55 -17.03
C ALA A 86 -14.73 -8.08 -16.61
N GLY A 87 -15.84 -7.52 -16.11
CA GLY A 87 -15.89 -6.16 -15.58
C GLY A 87 -15.01 -5.99 -14.35
N LEU A 88 -15.08 -6.93 -13.40
CA LEU A 88 -14.19 -6.96 -12.24
C LEU A 88 -12.71 -7.01 -12.65
N LEU A 89 -12.35 -7.91 -13.58
CA LEU A 89 -10.98 -8.06 -14.07
C LEU A 89 -10.46 -6.77 -14.71
N GLY A 90 -11.23 -6.18 -15.63
CA GLY A 90 -10.82 -4.97 -16.34
C GLY A 90 -10.52 -3.80 -15.40
N GLU A 91 -11.33 -3.62 -14.35
CA GLU A 91 -11.08 -2.59 -13.35
C GLU A 91 -9.90 -2.95 -12.42
N LEU A 92 -9.74 -4.22 -12.01
CA LEU A 92 -8.57 -4.65 -11.22
C LEU A 92 -7.26 -4.41 -11.98
N MET A 93 -7.23 -4.65 -13.30
CA MET A 93 -6.04 -4.45 -14.13
C MET A 93 -5.57 -3.00 -14.21
N THR A 94 -6.43 -2.03 -13.90
CA THR A 94 -6.02 -0.62 -13.72
C THR A 94 -4.95 -0.48 -12.63
N PHE A 95 -4.98 -1.37 -11.63
CA PHE A 95 -4.10 -1.34 -10.47
C PHE A 95 -3.02 -2.43 -10.52
N THR A 96 -3.28 -3.56 -11.16
CA THR A 96 -2.38 -4.73 -11.12
C THR A 96 -1.45 -4.81 -12.32
N GLU A 97 -1.81 -4.24 -13.47
CA GLU A 97 -0.99 -4.32 -14.68
C GLU A 97 -0.12 -3.09 -14.91
N PRO A 98 1.14 -3.27 -15.38
CA PRO A 98 2.00 -2.15 -15.75
C PRO A 98 1.39 -1.23 -16.81
N SER A 99 0.67 -1.81 -17.79
CA SER A 99 -0.03 -1.07 -18.86
C SER A 99 -1.27 -0.35 -18.35
N ARG A 100 -1.83 -0.80 -17.22
CA ARG A 100 -3.14 -0.37 -16.68
C ARG A 100 -4.31 -0.61 -17.64
N LEU A 101 -4.14 -1.48 -18.62
CA LEU A 101 -5.15 -1.80 -19.63
C LEU A 101 -5.61 -3.26 -19.46
N PRO A 102 -6.90 -3.56 -19.73
CA PRO A 102 -7.40 -4.92 -19.72
C PRO A 102 -6.66 -5.82 -20.72
N CYS A 103 -6.50 -7.10 -20.38
CA CYS A 103 -6.09 -8.11 -21.34
C CYS A 103 -7.22 -8.44 -22.32
N PRO A 104 -6.91 -8.97 -23.51
CA PRO A 104 -7.93 -9.49 -24.41
C PRO A 104 -8.66 -10.68 -23.75
N LEU A 105 -9.98 -10.72 -23.91
CA LEU A 105 -10.83 -11.81 -23.45
C LEU A 105 -11.48 -12.52 -24.65
N ASP A 106 -11.71 -13.82 -24.51
CA ASP A 106 -12.44 -14.63 -25.48
C ASP A 106 -13.91 -14.18 -25.56
N VAL A 107 -14.45 -14.07 -26.77
CA VAL A 107 -15.88 -13.76 -26.98
C VAL A 107 -16.73 -14.89 -26.39
N TYR A 108 -17.75 -14.54 -25.60
CA TYR A 108 -18.62 -15.52 -24.96
C TYR A 108 -19.25 -16.48 -25.98
N ASP A 109 -19.04 -17.78 -25.76
CA ASP A 109 -19.67 -18.89 -26.49
C ASP A 109 -20.30 -19.85 -25.48
N HIS A 110 -21.62 -19.90 -25.45
CA HIS A 110 -22.37 -20.75 -24.54
C HIS A 110 -22.15 -22.25 -24.79
N HIS A 111 -21.73 -22.63 -26.00
CA HIS A 111 -21.52 -24.02 -26.39
C HIS A 111 -20.17 -24.56 -25.90
N ASP A 112 -19.23 -23.70 -25.53
CA ASP A 112 -17.91 -24.09 -25.02
C ASP A 112 -17.49 -23.23 -23.81
N LEU A 113 -18.25 -23.34 -22.71
CA LEU A 113 -17.94 -22.62 -21.47
C LEU A 113 -16.57 -23.00 -20.89
N THR A 114 -16.07 -24.21 -21.17
CA THR A 114 -14.75 -24.65 -20.70
C THR A 114 -13.65 -23.75 -21.28
N LYS A 115 -13.69 -23.50 -22.59
CA LYS A 115 -12.76 -22.61 -23.27
C LYS A 115 -12.89 -21.16 -22.78
N ILE A 116 -14.11 -20.64 -22.70
CA ILE A 116 -14.35 -19.23 -22.37
C ILE A 116 -13.88 -18.86 -20.96
N PHE A 117 -14.07 -19.74 -19.98
CA PHE A 117 -13.62 -19.51 -18.61
C PHE A 117 -12.16 -19.89 -18.37
N LYS A 118 -11.50 -20.56 -19.31
CA LYS A 118 -10.11 -21.05 -19.17
C LYS A 118 -9.13 -19.91 -18.87
N THR A 119 -9.27 -18.78 -19.55
CA THR A 119 -8.40 -17.61 -19.39
C THR A 119 -8.93 -16.67 -18.29
N LEU A 120 -10.25 -16.47 -18.24
CA LEU A 120 -10.84 -15.48 -17.35
C LEU A 120 -10.67 -15.83 -15.86
N LEU A 121 -10.89 -17.10 -15.47
CA LEU A 121 -10.84 -17.48 -14.06
C LEU A 121 -9.42 -17.36 -13.46
N PRO A 122 -8.34 -17.81 -14.11
CA PRO A 122 -6.98 -17.58 -13.59
C PRO A 122 -6.63 -16.10 -13.50
N GLU A 123 -6.99 -15.29 -14.49
CA GLU A 123 -6.65 -13.85 -14.51
C GLU A 123 -7.37 -13.07 -13.41
N VAL A 124 -8.68 -13.30 -13.20
CA VAL A 124 -9.41 -12.70 -12.07
C VAL A 124 -8.77 -13.10 -10.74
N LYS A 125 -8.40 -14.38 -10.58
CA LYS A 125 -7.77 -14.87 -9.35
C LYS A 125 -6.42 -14.23 -9.10
N ARG A 126 -5.59 -14.10 -10.14
CA ARG A 126 -4.29 -13.43 -10.08
C ARG A 126 -4.44 -11.95 -9.71
N ALA A 127 -5.35 -11.24 -10.38
CA ALA A 127 -5.57 -9.82 -10.13
C ALA A 127 -6.12 -9.55 -8.72
N LEU A 128 -7.04 -10.39 -8.23
CA LEU A 128 -7.60 -10.30 -6.87
C LEU A 128 -6.55 -10.54 -5.77
N HIS A 129 -5.56 -11.39 -6.02
CA HIS A 129 -4.49 -11.69 -5.05
C HIS A 129 -3.22 -10.85 -5.24
N THR A 130 -3.17 -9.99 -6.27
CA THR A 130 -2.04 -9.09 -6.45
C THR A 130 -2.04 -8.03 -5.33
N VAL A 131 -0.98 -8.06 -4.51
CA VAL A 131 -0.77 -7.09 -3.44
C VAL A 131 -0.33 -5.76 -4.07
N LEU A 132 -1.08 -4.70 -3.80
CA LEU A 132 -0.67 -3.35 -4.18
C LEU A 132 0.32 -2.86 -3.14
N SER A 133 1.59 -2.77 -3.53
CA SER A 133 2.61 -2.09 -2.73
C SER A 133 2.52 -0.59 -3.02
N PRO A 134 2.14 0.26 -2.03
CA PRO A 134 2.11 1.68 -2.25
C PRO A 134 3.52 2.20 -2.57
N ARG A 135 3.61 3.20 -3.44
CA ARG A 135 4.92 3.77 -3.83
C ARG A 135 5.60 4.50 -2.68
N ALA A 136 4.83 5.04 -1.74
CA ALA A 136 5.33 5.63 -0.51
C ALA A 136 4.58 5.04 0.69
N VAL A 137 5.32 4.71 1.74
CA VAL A 137 4.80 4.18 3.00
C VAL A 137 5.05 5.19 4.10
N ASN A 138 4.00 5.60 4.80
CA ASN A 138 4.15 6.35 6.03
C ASN A 138 4.67 5.42 7.12
N LEU A 139 5.72 5.85 7.82
CA LEU A 139 6.30 5.18 8.97
C LEU A 139 5.95 6.02 10.21
N PRO A 140 4.91 5.63 10.97
CA PRO A 140 4.40 6.44 12.06
C PRO A 140 5.48 6.70 13.11
N LEU A 141 5.69 7.98 13.43
CA LEU A 141 6.60 8.39 14.49
C LEU A 141 5.85 8.49 15.82
N HIS A 142 6.38 7.81 16.83
CA HIS A 142 5.86 7.84 18.20
C HIS A 142 6.88 8.50 19.13
N LEU A 143 6.44 9.51 19.88
CA LEU A 143 7.29 10.17 20.88
C LEU A 143 7.31 9.35 22.17
N ARG A 144 8.51 8.91 22.58
CA ARG A 144 8.74 8.21 23.85
C ARG A 144 10.02 8.73 24.49
N ASP A 145 9.93 9.17 25.75
CA ASP A 145 11.07 9.69 26.52
C ASP A 145 11.90 10.75 25.77
N GLY A 146 11.24 11.67 25.07
CA GLY A 146 11.90 12.73 24.29
C GLY A 146 12.53 12.27 22.97
N ILE A 147 12.32 11.03 22.55
CA ILE A 147 12.83 10.47 21.30
C ILE A 147 11.65 10.04 20.43
N TRP A 148 11.65 10.47 19.17
CA TRP A 148 10.70 10.01 18.16
C TRP A 148 11.19 8.67 17.58
N GLN A 149 10.32 7.68 17.48
CA GLN A 149 10.67 6.34 16.99
C GLN A 149 9.67 5.84 15.97
N ALA A 150 10.14 5.11 14.96
CA ALA A 150 9.30 4.36 14.03
C ALA A 150 9.89 2.97 13.78
N ASP A 151 9.05 1.95 13.85
CA ASP A 151 9.43 0.57 13.55
C ASP A 151 9.30 0.30 12.04
N ILE A 152 10.29 -0.37 11.47
CA ILE A 152 10.40 -0.66 10.04
C ILE A 152 10.47 -2.17 9.86
N HIS A 153 9.30 -2.80 9.78
CA HIS A 153 9.16 -4.26 9.66
C HIS A 153 9.50 -4.80 8.26
N ASP A 154 9.37 -3.95 7.23
CA ASP A 154 9.60 -4.33 5.84
C ASP A 154 11.10 -4.18 5.49
N THR A 155 11.79 -5.31 5.41
CA THR A 155 13.23 -5.36 5.08
C THR A 155 13.54 -4.91 3.67
N GLU A 156 12.58 -5.01 2.75
CA GLU A 156 12.74 -4.51 1.37
C GLU A 156 12.84 -2.99 1.38
N LEU A 157 12.04 -2.30 2.21
CA LEU A 157 12.15 -0.85 2.37
C LEU A 157 13.54 -0.45 2.84
N LEU A 158 14.08 -1.12 3.86
CA LEU A 158 15.41 -0.81 4.41
C LEU A 158 16.51 -0.95 3.34
N GLN A 159 16.38 -1.91 2.44
CA GLN A 159 17.35 -2.16 1.37
C GLN A 159 17.21 -1.15 0.22
N SER A 160 16.01 -1.01 -0.36
CA SER A 160 15.84 -0.33 -1.65
C SER A 160 15.18 1.05 -1.56
N ALA A 161 14.40 1.33 -0.53
CA ALA A 161 13.61 2.57 -0.47
C ALA A 161 14.46 3.81 -0.14
N THR A 162 14.03 4.96 -0.63
CA THR A 162 14.50 6.28 -0.21
C THR A 162 13.69 6.73 1.01
N PHE A 163 14.36 7.13 2.08
CA PHE A 163 13.70 7.59 3.30
C PHE A 163 13.67 9.11 3.34
N VAL A 164 12.48 9.67 3.55
CA VAL A 164 12.25 11.12 3.56
C VAL A 164 11.51 11.50 4.84
N LEU A 165 12.08 12.43 5.59
CA LEU A 165 11.46 13.07 6.74
C LEU A 165 10.82 14.40 6.28
N ALA A 166 9.51 14.52 6.43
CA ALA A 166 8.79 15.77 6.27
C ALA A 166 8.63 16.43 7.64
N VAL A 167 9.04 17.69 7.76
CA VAL A 167 9.06 18.46 9.00
C VAL A 167 8.32 19.78 8.81
N ALA A 168 7.38 20.08 9.70
CA ALA A 168 6.74 21.37 9.80
C ALA A 168 6.84 21.87 11.25
N ALA A 169 6.95 23.19 11.40
CA ALA A 169 6.92 23.89 12.67
C ALA A 169 6.39 25.30 12.43
N ASN A 170 5.90 25.96 13.47
CA ASN A 170 5.39 27.33 13.42
C ASN A 170 6.55 28.35 13.37
N MET A 171 7.29 28.33 12.25
CA MET A 171 8.44 29.19 11.97
C MET A 171 8.75 29.20 10.45
N PRO A 172 9.59 30.13 9.96
CA PRO A 172 9.93 30.19 8.54
C PRO A 172 10.62 28.91 8.02
N VAL A 173 10.22 28.45 6.83
CA VAL A 173 10.70 27.21 6.19
C VAL A 173 12.21 27.22 5.99
N ASP A 174 12.79 28.36 5.62
CA ASP A 174 14.24 28.53 5.45
C ASP A 174 15.01 28.34 6.77
N GLN A 175 14.40 28.73 7.92
CA GLN A 175 14.97 28.46 9.23
C GLN A 175 14.89 26.98 9.58
N ILE A 176 13.77 26.31 9.27
CA ILE A 176 13.65 24.85 9.47
C ILE A 176 14.74 24.12 8.67
N GLN A 177 14.90 24.43 7.38
CA GLN A 177 15.90 23.79 6.52
C GLN A 177 17.33 23.93 7.06
N ARG A 178 17.68 25.09 7.64
CA ARG A 178 19.03 25.33 8.18
C ARG A 178 19.23 24.73 9.57
N GLN A 179 18.29 24.96 10.47
CA GLN A 179 18.43 24.62 11.90
C GLN A 179 18.17 23.15 12.16
N PHE A 180 17.20 22.54 11.47
CA PHE A 180 16.78 21.17 11.75
C PHE A 180 17.90 20.16 11.51
N ILE A 181 18.68 20.31 10.43
CA ILE A 181 19.83 19.43 10.15
C ILE A 181 20.87 19.49 11.29
N GLN A 182 21.08 20.66 11.88
CA GLN A 182 22.09 20.86 12.94
C GLN A 182 21.59 20.44 14.32
N GLN A 183 20.28 20.49 14.54
CA GLN A 183 19.63 20.29 15.85
C GLN A 183 18.83 18.99 15.92
N SER A 184 19.00 18.11 14.94
CA SER A 184 18.42 16.77 14.96
C SER A 184 19.50 15.70 14.84
N LYS A 185 19.23 14.53 15.42
CA LYS A 185 20.06 13.34 15.29
C LYS A 185 19.20 12.14 14.99
N ILE A 186 19.63 11.35 14.01
CA ILE A 186 18.95 10.12 13.61
C ILE A 186 19.89 8.93 13.80
N SER A 187 19.40 7.85 14.38
CA SER A 187 20.17 6.63 14.68
C SER A 187 19.24 5.43 14.91
N SER A 188 19.81 4.26 15.20
CA SER A 188 19.07 3.18 15.88
C SER A 188 18.62 3.60 17.30
N PRO A 189 17.48 3.06 17.80
CA PRO A 189 16.96 3.34 19.14
C PRO A 189 17.96 3.10 20.28
N GLU A 190 18.79 2.06 20.16
CA GLU A 190 19.76 1.69 21.20
C GLU A 190 20.90 2.71 21.34
N LYS A 191 21.32 3.33 20.24
CA LYS A 191 22.50 4.20 20.22
C LYS A 191 22.19 5.68 20.40
N ILE A 192 20.96 6.11 20.12
CA ILE A 192 20.64 7.54 20.01
C ILE A 192 20.92 8.34 21.29
N ARG A 193 20.61 7.78 22.47
CA ARG A 193 20.84 8.45 23.76
C ARG A 193 22.33 8.71 23.99
N ASN A 194 23.15 7.68 23.76
CA ASN A 194 24.59 7.80 23.88
C ASN A 194 25.13 8.80 22.84
N MET A 195 24.70 8.69 21.58
CA MET A 195 25.11 9.58 20.49
C MET A 195 24.82 11.06 20.76
N VAL A 196 23.70 11.37 21.40
CA VAL A 196 23.37 12.73 21.85
C VAL A 196 24.35 13.19 22.92
N SER A 197 24.59 12.36 23.95
CA SER A 197 25.49 12.65 25.07
C SER A 197 26.94 12.90 24.62
N VAL A 198 27.50 12.02 23.79
CA VAL A 198 28.90 12.10 23.34
C VAL A 198 29.08 12.83 22.01
N GLN A 199 28.06 13.53 21.54
CA GLN A 199 28.08 14.37 20.34
C GLN A 199 28.52 13.68 19.03
N ILE A 200 28.34 12.36 18.92
CA ILE A 200 28.67 11.61 17.70
C ILE A 200 27.68 11.95 16.56
N PRO A 201 28.12 12.07 15.29
CA PRO A 201 27.24 12.24 14.14
C PRO A 201 26.28 11.05 13.95
N GLY A 202 25.03 11.35 13.60
CA GLY A 202 24.04 10.33 13.23
C GLY A 202 23.97 10.11 11.72
N ILE A 203 22.85 9.52 11.27
CA ILE A 203 22.48 9.43 9.86
C ILE A 203 22.30 10.87 9.32
N PRO A 204 23.07 11.29 8.29
CA PRO A 204 22.96 12.63 7.73
C PRO A 204 21.59 12.89 7.10
N LEU A 205 21.14 14.14 7.20
CA LEU A 205 19.96 14.65 6.50
C LEU A 205 20.36 15.56 5.35
N ARG A 206 19.75 15.34 4.18
CA ARG A 206 19.89 16.19 3.00
C ARG A 206 18.58 16.92 2.71
N ALA A 207 18.57 18.25 2.79
CA ALA A 207 17.40 19.04 2.43
C ALA A 207 17.05 18.85 0.94
N LEU A 208 15.77 18.62 0.65
CA LEU A 208 15.21 18.55 -0.68
C LEU A 208 14.59 19.90 -1.06
N MET A 209 14.87 20.36 -2.28
CA MET A 209 14.31 21.63 -2.78
C MET A 209 12.80 21.53 -3.09
N VAL A 210 12.33 20.32 -3.41
CA VAL A 210 10.95 20.05 -3.78
C VAL A 210 10.46 18.80 -3.05
N ALA A 211 9.18 18.79 -2.70
CA ALA A 211 8.53 17.60 -2.18
C ALA A 211 8.60 16.46 -3.22
N PRO A 212 8.95 15.22 -2.81
CA PRO A 212 8.84 14.07 -3.70
C PRO A 212 7.40 13.89 -4.18
N ARG A 213 7.21 13.60 -5.47
CA ARG A 213 5.88 13.51 -6.11
C ARG A 213 5.01 12.37 -5.56
N GLN A 214 5.64 11.39 -4.92
CA GLN A 214 4.99 10.24 -4.30
C GLN A 214 4.39 10.59 -2.94
N LEU A 215 4.80 11.70 -2.32
CA LEU A 215 4.30 12.12 -1.03
C LEU A 215 3.11 13.08 -1.19
N PRO A 216 2.15 13.05 -0.26
CA PRO A 216 1.10 14.06 -0.21
C PRO A 216 1.71 15.44 0.00
N TYR A 217 1.19 16.43 -0.72
CA TYR A 217 1.62 17.81 -0.55
C TYR A 217 0.94 18.44 0.67
N HIS A 218 1.75 18.96 1.59
CA HIS A 218 1.30 19.78 2.69
C HIS A 218 2.07 21.10 2.69
N SER A 219 1.36 22.22 2.67
CA SER A 219 1.98 23.55 2.77
C SER A 219 2.72 23.70 4.10
N GLY A 220 3.91 24.29 4.08
CA GLY A 220 4.71 24.56 5.29
C GLY A 220 5.64 23.43 5.72
N PHE A 221 5.65 22.29 5.02
CA PHE A 221 6.61 21.22 5.27
C PHE A 221 7.94 21.45 4.52
N SER A 222 9.04 21.20 5.22
CA SER A 222 10.38 21.00 4.67
C SER A 222 10.68 19.50 4.57
N TYR A 223 11.35 19.09 3.51
CA TYR A 223 11.61 17.67 3.24
C TYR A 223 13.11 17.39 3.32
N PHE A 224 13.48 16.32 4.02
CA PHE A 224 14.87 15.90 4.20
C PHE A 224 15.01 14.42 3.87
N GLU A 225 15.94 14.09 2.99
CA GLU A 225 16.29 12.70 2.71
C GLU A 225 17.35 12.21 3.70
N LEU A 226 17.20 10.97 4.17
CA LEU A 226 18.19 10.30 5.02
C LEU A 226 19.28 9.69 4.13
N ASP A 227 20.54 9.98 4.43
CA ASP A 227 21.69 9.41 3.71
C ASP A 227 21.97 7.96 4.15
N LYS A 228 21.80 7.02 3.21
CA LYS A 228 21.94 5.57 3.44
C LYS A 228 23.37 5.03 3.30
N SER A 229 24.36 5.87 2.97
CA SER A 229 25.71 5.41 2.59
C SER A 229 26.62 5.03 3.77
N GLY A 230 26.31 5.50 4.98
CA GLY A 230 27.18 5.38 6.16
C GLY A 230 26.86 4.21 7.09
N GLN A 231 27.80 3.87 7.97
CA GLN A 231 27.65 2.82 8.98
C GLN A 231 26.42 3.02 9.89
N ALA A 232 26.09 4.27 10.23
CA ALA A 232 24.92 4.58 11.06
C ALA A 232 23.60 4.09 10.42
N TRP A 233 23.51 4.12 9.08
CA TRP A 233 22.37 3.54 8.36
C TRP A 233 22.33 2.03 8.51
N THR A 234 23.46 1.35 8.29
CA THR A 234 23.57 -0.11 8.41
C THR A 234 23.12 -0.61 9.78
N GLU A 235 23.52 0.09 10.85
CA GLU A 235 23.14 -0.27 12.22
C GLU A 235 21.66 -0.02 12.50
N MET A 236 21.10 1.08 12.00
CA MET A 236 19.66 1.37 12.08
C MET A 236 18.84 0.34 11.31
N ALA A 237 19.26 -0.01 10.10
CA ALA A 237 18.61 -1.04 9.29
C ALA A 237 18.68 -2.43 9.94
N ALA A 238 19.80 -2.78 10.59
CA ALA A 238 19.92 -4.03 11.34
C ALA A 238 19.00 -4.06 12.57
N ALA A 239 18.76 -2.91 13.22
CA ALA A 239 17.82 -2.80 14.34
C ALA A 239 16.34 -2.83 13.90
N GLY A 240 16.04 -2.61 12.61
CA GLY A 240 14.67 -2.59 12.11
C GLY A 240 13.83 -1.43 12.64
N ALA A 241 14.46 -0.39 13.18
CA ALA A 241 13.77 0.75 13.77
C ALA A 241 14.64 2.00 13.69
N VAL A 242 14.01 3.15 13.50
CA VAL A 242 14.66 4.46 13.46
C VAL A 242 14.28 5.26 14.70
N ALA A 243 15.26 5.97 15.24
CA ALA A 243 15.07 6.92 16.32
C ALA A 243 15.56 8.30 15.88
N LEU A 244 14.85 9.34 16.31
CA LEU A 244 15.11 10.73 16.01
C LEU A 244 15.02 11.55 17.31
N HIS A 245 16.08 12.28 17.61
CA HIS A 245 16.14 13.24 18.71
C HIS A 245 16.21 14.65 18.12
N VAL A 246 15.41 15.58 18.64
CA VAL A 246 15.42 16.99 18.25
C VAL A 246 15.78 17.82 19.49
N SER A 247 16.93 18.50 19.46
CA SER A 247 17.43 19.32 20.59
C SER A 247 16.99 20.79 20.51
N GLY A 248 16.53 21.24 19.36
CA GLY A 248 16.09 22.62 19.12
C GLY A 248 14.66 22.92 19.56
N SER A 249 14.33 24.21 19.64
CA SER A 249 12.96 24.67 19.82
C SER A 249 12.28 24.81 18.46
N PHE A 250 11.39 23.88 18.15
CA PHE A 250 10.54 23.89 16.96
C PHE A 250 9.09 23.98 17.44
N PRO A 251 8.49 25.18 17.53
CA PRO A 251 7.11 25.34 18.00
C PRO A 251 6.14 24.55 17.12
N ASP A 252 5.18 23.86 17.73
CA ASP A 252 4.19 23.02 17.05
C ASP A 252 4.83 22.01 16.07
N LEU A 253 5.97 21.44 16.46
CA LEU A 253 6.71 20.47 15.64
C LEU A 253 5.82 19.30 15.22
N ASN A 254 5.68 19.14 13.91
CA ASN A 254 5.01 18.04 13.26
C ASN A 254 6.00 17.35 12.32
N MET A 255 6.11 16.02 12.44
CA MET A 255 7.03 15.23 11.64
C MET A 255 6.34 13.99 11.10
N GLN A 256 6.69 13.65 9.86
CA GLN A 256 6.27 12.43 9.20
C GLN A 256 7.47 11.78 8.55
N LEU A 257 7.69 10.49 8.83
CA LEU A 257 8.70 9.71 8.15
C LEU A 257 8.05 8.90 7.02
N TRP A 258 8.67 8.90 5.86
CA TRP A 258 8.21 8.21 4.67
C TRP A 258 9.31 7.33 4.08
N ALA A 259 8.94 6.15 3.59
CA ALA A 259 9.80 5.32 2.76
C ALA A 259 9.20 5.24 1.35
N ILE A 260 9.95 5.69 0.35
CA ILE A 260 9.57 5.73 -1.06
C ILE A 260 10.25 4.57 -1.79
N ARG A 261 9.47 3.64 -2.32
CA ARG A 261 9.99 2.53 -3.14
C ARG A 261 10.52 3.06 -4.47
N GLY A 262 11.67 2.53 -4.89
CA GLY A 262 12.32 2.85 -6.17
C GLY A 262 11.54 2.37 -7.39
#